data_AF-A0A1A8PJF5-F1
#
_entry.id   AF-A0A1A8PJF5-F1
#
_cell.length_a   1.000
_cell.length_b   1.000
_cell.length_c   1.000
_cell.angle_alpha   90.00
_cell.angle_beta   90.00
_cell.angle_gamma   90.00
#
_symmetry.space_group_name_H-M   'P 1'
#
loop_
_entity.id
_entity.type
_entity.pdbx_description
1 polymer ?
#
loop_
_entity_poly.entity_id
_entity_poly.type
_entity_poly.pdbx_seq_one_letter_code
_entity_poly.pdbx_strand_id
1 'polypeptide(L)'
;PFQSTIYMMPTWVLGAFICKFIHYFFTVSMLVSIFTLSAMSVDRYIAIVHSRKSSSIRVARHALIGVVVIWILSLAMAAPVMHYQNIFQRGENYTFCWEVWPDQSHKKIYVVCTFVFGYVLPLLLISFCYAKVRKLL
;
A
#
# COMPACT_ATOMS: atom_id res chain seq x y z
N PRO A 1 -9.38 -15.29 -5.70
CA PRO A 1 -9.32 -16.75 -5.55
C PRO A 1 -8.75 -17.21 -4.19
N PHE A 2 -7.60 -16.72 -3.72
CA PHE A 2 -7.02 -17.14 -2.43
C PHE A 2 -7.64 -16.48 -1.19
N GLN A 3 -7.96 -15.17 -1.24
CA GLN A 3 -8.69 -14.50 -0.14
C GLN A 3 -10.07 -15.09 0.09
N SER A 4 -10.78 -15.46 -0.99
CA SER A 4 -12.05 -16.18 -0.91
C SER A 4 -11.92 -17.53 -0.19
N THR A 5 -10.80 -18.23 -0.33
CA THR A 5 -10.56 -19.50 0.38
C THR A 5 -10.34 -19.30 1.89
N ILE A 6 -9.82 -18.15 2.33
CA ILE A 6 -9.67 -17.80 3.76
C ILE A 6 -11.05 -17.64 4.43
N TYR A 7 -12.02 -17.09 3.70
CA TYR A 7 -13.39 -16.91 4.21
C TYR A 7 -14.27 -18.14 4.03
N MET A 8 -13.96 -19.01 3.06
CA MET A 8 -14.74 -20.21 2.78
C MET A 8 -14.23 -21.48 3.49
N MET A 9 -12.96 -21.53 3.91
CA MET A 9 -12.43 -22.65 4.68
C MET A 9 -12.45 -22.32 6.17
N PRO A 10 -12.96 -23.22 7.04
CA PRO A 10 -12.98 -23.00 8.48
C PRO A 10 -11.57 -23.00 9.11
N THR A 11 -10.54 -23.43 8.38
CA THR A 11 -9.16 -23.60 8.86
C THR A 11 -8.12 -23.22 7.81
N TRP A 12 -6.98 -22.67 8.26
CA TRP A 12 -5.84 -22.33 7.44
C TRP A 12 -4.96 -23.57 7.17
N VAL A 13 -5.05 -24.11 5.96
CA VAL A 13 -4.34 -25.35 5.55
C VAL A 13 -3.08 -25.11 4.71
N LEU A 14 -2.82 -23.87 4.28
CA LEU A 14 -1.78 -23.53 3.31
C LEU A 14 -0.38 -23.29 3.94
N GLY A 15 -0.24 -23.50 5.25
CA GLY A 15 1.02 -23.34 5.97
C GLY A 15 1.43 -21.88 6.22
N ALA A 16 2.42 -21.68 7.09
CA ALA A 16 2.76 -20.35 7.65
C ALA A 16 3.37 -19.41 6.61
N PHE A 17 4.13 -19.94 5.67
CA PHE A 17 4.74 -19.16 4.60
C PHE A 17 3.68 -18.48 3.73
N ILE A 18 2.65 -19.22 3.30
CA ILE A 18 1.59 -18.69 2.43
C ILE A 18 0.75 -17.65 3.20
N CYS A 19 0.51 -17.84 4.50
CA CYS A 19 -0.19 -16.86 5.36
C CYS A 19 0.54 -15.51 5.33
N LYS A 20 1.84 -15.52 5.63
CA LYS A 20 2.66 -14.30 5.62
C LYS A 20 2.76 -13.69 4.23
N PHE A 21 3.03 -14.52 3.23
CA PHE A 21 3.25 -14.07 1.85
C PHE A 21 2.01 -13.39 1.25
N ILE A 22 0.82 -13.99 1.40
CA ILE A 22 -0.42 -13.41 0.85
C ILE A 22 -0.73 -12.07 1.50
N HIS A 23 -0.66 -11.98 2.83
CA HIS A 23 -0.94 -10.73 3.54
C HIS A 23 0.10 -9.64 3.24
N TYR A 24 1.37 -10.01 3.15
CA TYR A 24 2.44 -9.09 2.74
C TYR A 24 2.22 -8.59 1.31
N PHE A 25 2.05 -9.50 0.35
CA PHE A 25 1.87 -9.16 -1.06
C PHE A 25 0.60 -8.31 -1.30
N PHE A 26 -0.49 -8.63 -0.61
CA PHE A 26 -1.72 -7.83 -0.65
C PHE A 26 -1.47 -6.40 -0.16
N THR A 27 -0.78 -6.24 0.98
CA THR A 27 -0.46 -4.93 1.55
C THR A 27 0.45 -4.12 0.61
N VAL A 28 1.51 -4.73 0.07
CA VAL A 28 2.40 -4.09 -0.91
C VAL A 28 1.61 -3.63 -2.13
N SER A 29 0.79 -4.51 -2.70
CA SER A 29 0.01 -4.21 -3.91
C SER A 29 -0.93 -3.03 -3.68
N MET A 30 -1.63 -3.01 -2.53
CA MET A 30 -2.51 -1.91 -2.15
C MET A 30 -1.75 -0.59 -2.06
N LEU A 31 -0.60 -0.56 -1.36
CA LEU A 31 0.21 0.65 -1.21
C LEU A 31 0.78 1.15 -2.55
N VAL A 32 1.31 0.25 -3.38
CA VAL A 32 1.83 0.58 -4.72
C VAL A 32 0.73 1.20 -5.58
N SER A 33 -0.49 0.64 -5.58
CA SER A 33 -1.61 1.20 -6.35
C SER A 33 -1.97 2.62 -5.90
N ILE A 34 -2.06 2.87 -4.59
CA ILE A 34 -2.45 4.18 -4.06
C ILE A 34 -1.38 5.23 -4.35
N PHE A 35 -0.11 4.90 -4.14
CA PHE A 35 0.98 5.83 -4.45
C PHE A 35 1.13 6.07 -5.94
N THR A 36 0.90 5.06 -6.78
CA THR A 36 0.90 5.22 -8.25
C THR A 36 -0.21 6.16 -8.70
N LEU A 37 -1.43 6.01 -8.18
CA LEU A 37 -2.56 6.91 -8.47
C LEU A 37 -2.26 8.36 -8.04
N SER A 38 -1.62 8.52 -6.88
CA SER A 38 -1.19 9.83 -6.39
C SER A 38 -0.15 10.45 -7.33
N ALA A 39 0.86 9.68 -7.73
CA ALA A 39 1.90 10.11 -8.66
C ALA A 39 1.33 10.48 -10.03
N MET A 40 0.39 9.70 -10.57
CA MET A 40 -0.32 10.02 -11.82
C MET A 40 -1.10 11.34 -11.73
N SER A 41 -1.72 11.62 -10.58
CA SER A 41 -2.45 12.87 -10.34
C SER A 41 -1.51 14.07 -10.30
N VAL A 42 -0.36 13.92 -9.67
CA VAL A 42 0.70 14.95 -9.62
C VAL A 42 1.31 15.18 -11.00
N ASP A 43 1.60 14.11 -11.74
CA ASP A 43 2.12 14.19 -13.11
C ASP A 43 1.20 15.01 -14.02
N ARG A 44 -0.11 14.73 -13.99
CA ARG A 44 -1.12 15.53 -14.71
C ARG A 44 -1.13 17.00 -14.29
N TYR A 45 -1.07 17.27 -12.98
CA TYR A 45 -0.99 18.64 -12.47
C TYR A 45 0.25 19.37 -12.99
N ILE A 46 1.43 18.74 -12.93
CA ILE A 46 2.68 19.31 -13.42
C ILE A 46 2.59 19.56 -14.93
N ALA A 47 2.08 18.60 -15.71
CA ALA A 47 1.93 18.75 -17.16
C ALA A 47 1.04 19.94 -17.54
N ILE A 48 -0.07 20.15 -16.82
CA ILE A 48 -0.99 21.27 -17.06
C ILE A 48 -0.37 22.62 -16.65
N VAL A 49 0.18 22.70 -15.43
CA VAL A 49 0.74 23.96 -14.89
C VAL A 49 2.04 24.36 -15.57
N HIS A 50 2.91 23.38 -15.84
CA HIS A 50 4.24 23.59 -16.41
C HIS A 50 4.28 23.19 -17.89
N SER A 51 3.17 23.33 -18.62
CA SER A 51 3.02 23.00 -20.04
C SER A 51 4.05 23.66 -21.00
N ARG A 52 4.94 24.55 -20.52
CA ARG A 52 6.07 25.10 -21.27
C ARG A 52 7.38 24.86 -20.53
N LYS A 53 8.22 23.91 -21.03
CA LYS A 53 9.70 23.75 -20.85
C LYS A 53 10.20 22.37 -20.42
N SER A 54 9.38 21.31 -20.32
CA SER A 54 9.90 19.99 -19.93
C SER A 54 10.33 19.16 -21.15
N SER A 55 11.63 18.93 -21.30
CA SER A 55 12.15 17.94 -22.26
C SER A 55 11.62 16.55 -21.88
N SER A 56 10.93 15.88 -22.82
CA SER A 56 10.27 14.57 -22.62
C SER A 56 11.15 13.53 -21.91
N ILE A 57 12.46 13.53 -22.20
CA ILE A 57 13.46 12.64 -21.60
C ILE A 57 13.62 12.89 -20.10
N ARG A 58 13.57 14.15 -19.64
CA ARG A 58 13.68 14.50 -18.23
C ARG A 58 12.45 14.01 -17.45
N VAL A 59 11.25 14.16 -18.00
CA VAL A 59 10.01 13.68 -17.36
C VAL A 59 10.04 12.17 -17.18
N ALA A 60 10.41 11.42 -18.22
CA ALA A 60 10.48 9.96 -18.16
C ALA A 60 11.46 9.47 -17.07
N ARG A 61 12.63 10.12 -16.93
CA ARG A 61 13.58 9.78 -15.87
C ARG A 61 13.02 10.04 -14.46
N HIS A 62 12.31 11.15 -14.26
CA HIS A 62 11.70 11.47 -12.96
C HIS A 62 10.54 10.52 -12.64
N ALA A 63 9.75 10.13 -13.65
CA ALA A 63 8.71 9.13 -13.49
C ALA A 63 9.28 7.77 -13.08
N LEU A 64 10.36 7.30 -13.72
CA LEU A 64 11.02 6.05 -13.37
C LEU A 64 11.55 6.07 -11.92
N ILE A 65 12.21 7.15 -11.52
CA ILE A 65 12.68 7.33 -10.14
C ILE A 65 11.48 7.29 -9.17
N GLY A 66 10.38 7.95 -9.51
CA GLY A 66 9.15 7.91 -8.73
C GLY A 66 8.62 6.49 -8.53
N VAL A 67 8.55 5.68 -9.60
CA VAL A 67 8.13 4.28 -9.50
C VAL A 67 9.04 3.49 -8.57
N VAL A 68 10.36 3.62 -8.69
CA VAL A 68 11.32 2.92 -7.82
C VAL A 68 11.11 3.32 -6.35
N VAL A 69 10.93 4.61 -6.07
CA VAL A 69 10.64 5.11 -4.71
C VAL A 69 9.34 4.52 -4.18
N ILE A 70 8.28 4.48 -4.98
CA ILE A 70 6.98 3.90 -4.60
C ILE A 70 7.13 2.43 -4.19
N TRP A 71 7.86 1.64 -4.98
CA TRP A 71 8.11 0.24 -4.67
C TRP A 71 8.88 0.07 -3.37
N ILE A 72 9.99 0.79 -3.19
CA ILE A 72 10.80 0.71 -1.97
C ILE A 72 9.98 1.09 -0.74
N LEU A 73 9.24 2.20 -0.79
CA LEU A 73 8.39 2.65 0.31
C LEU A 73 7.29 1.62 0.63
N SER A 74 6.63 1.07 -0.38
CA SER A 74 5.56 0.08 -0.19
C SER A 74 6.09 -1.21 0.43
N LEU A 75 7.25 -1.70 -0.02
CA LEU A 75 7.92 -2.87 0.56
C LEU A 75 8.33 -2.61 2.01
N ALA A 76 8.92 -1.45 2.30
CA ALA A 76 9.33 -1.07 3.66
C ALA A 76 8.13 -0.96 4.62
N MET A 77 7.04 -0.33 4.19
CA MET A 77 5.81 -0.19 4.98
C MET A 77 5.07 -1.52 5.19
N ALA A 78 5.19 -2.46 4.26
CA ALA A 78 4.58 -3.79 4.41
C ALA A 78 5.43 -4.75 5.26
N ALA A 79 6.71 -4.46 5.49
CA ALA A 79 7.62 -5.34 6.24
C ALA A 79 7.09 -5.80 7.62
N PRO A 80 6.44 -4.93 8.45
CA PRO A 80 5.85 -5.35 9.71
C PRO A 80 4.77 -6.44 9.54
N VAL A 81 4.00 -6.41 8.45
CA VAL A 81 2.97 -7.42 8.17
C VAL A 81 3.58 -8.80 8.07
N MET A 82 4.72 -8.94 7.39
CA MET A 82 5.40 -10.23 7.25
C MET A 82 5.89 -10.77 8.60
N HIS A 83 6.32 -9.88 9.51
CA HIS A 83 6.82 -10.28 10.82
C HIS A 83 5.69 -10.66 11.77
N TYR A 84 4.64 -9.84 11.86
CA TYR A 84 3.56 -10.00 12.84
C TYR A 84 2.43 -10.91 12.37
N GLN A 85 2.33 -11.26 11.08
CA GLN A 85 1.38 -12.29 10.62
C GLN A 85 1.89 -13.68 10.99
N ASN A 86 1.05 -14.46 11.67
CA ASN A 86 1.39 -15.83 12.03
C ASN A 86 0.16 -16.74 12.06
N ILE A 87 0.38 -18.06 12.04
CA ILE A 87 -0.69 -19.03 12.24
C ILE A 87 -0.94 -19.18 13.74
N PHE A 88 -2.19 -18.95 14.13
CA PHE A 88 -2.69 -19.16 15.47
C PHE A 88 -3.61 -20.38 15.49
N GLN A 89 -3.39 -21.31 16.43
CA GLN A 89 -4.28 -22.45 16.63
C GLN A 89 -5.33 -22.11 17.68
N ARG A 90 -6.61 -22.26 17.36
CA ARG A 90 -7.73 -22.07 18.28
C ARG A 90 -8.46 -23.40 18.47
N GLY A 91 -8.20 -24.07 19.58
CA GLY A 91 -8.73 -25.42 19.85
C GLY A 91 -7.98 -26.51 19.08
N GLU A 92 -8.46 -27.77 19.15
CA GLU A 92 -7.69 -28.92 18.65
C GLU A 92 -7.58 -29.03 17.13
N ASN A 93 -8.50 -28.43 16.36
CA ASN A 93 -8.55 -28.62 14.90
C ASN A 93 -8.65 -27.34 14.06
N TYR A 94 -8.67 -26.13 14.67
CA TYR A 94 -8.82 -24.89 13.90
C TYR A 94 -7.56 -24.03 13.90
N THR A 95 -7.06 -23.74 12.71
CA THR A 95 -5.92 -22.85 12.48
C THR A 95 -6.39 -21.57 11.79
N PHE A 96 -5.91 -20.42 12.23
CA PHE A 96 -6.23 -19.11 11.67
C PHE A 96 -4.94 -18.35 11.34
N CYS A 97 -4.90 -17.66 10.21
CA CYS A 97 -3.86 -16.69 9.91
C CYS A 97 -4.25 -15.36 10.56
N TRP A 98 -3.50 -14.92 11.57
CA TRP A 98 -3.84 -13.71 12.32
C TRP A 98 -2.59 -12.90 12.70
N GLU A 99 -2.80 -11.61 12.94
CA GLU A 99 -1.77 -10.70 13.40
C GLU A 99 -1.51 -10.86 14.90
N VAL A 100 -0.27 -11.24 15.26
CA VAL A 100 0.17 -11.41 16.64
C VAL A 100 1.17 -10.30 16.96
N TRP A 101 0.66 -9.20 17.51
CA TRP A 101 1.49 -8.07 17.95
C TRP A 101 1.84 -8.25 19.44
N PRO A 102 3.12 -8.14 19.83
CA PRO A 102 3.53 -8.26 21.23
C PRO A 102 3.03 -7.08 22.08
N ASP A 103 2.85 -5.91 21.47
CA ASP A 103 2.32 -4.72 22.12
C ASP A 103 1.25 -4.07 21.23
N GLN A 104 0.10 -3.78 21.84
CA GLN A 104 -1.02 -3.11 21.17
C GLN A 104 -0.68 -1.67 20.77
N SER A 105 0.28 -1.02 21.44
CA SER A 105 0.75 0.31 21.10
C SER A 105 1.45 0.31 19.74
N HIS A 106 2.35 -0.65 19.50
CA HIS A 106 3.00 -0.84 18.19
C HIS A 106 1.98 -1.13 17.08
N LYS A 107 0.97 -1.96 17.36
CA LYS A 107 -0.13 -2.22 16.43
C LYS A 107 -0.86 -0.92 16.07
N LYS A 108 -1.26 -0.13 17.07
CA LYS A 108 -1.97 1.14 16.86
C LYS A 108 -1.12 2.12 16.06
N ILE A 109 0.16 2.27 16.39
CA ILE A 109 1.10 3.13 15.66
C ILE A 109 1.18 2.69 14.20
N TYR A 110 1.36 1.38 13.96
CA TYR A 110 1.41 0.83 12.60
C TYR A 110 0.14 1.11 11.80
N VAL A 111 -1.03 0.88 12.40
CA VAL A 111 -2.34 1.12 11.76
C VAL A 111 -2.52 2.61 11.45
N VAL A 112 -2.21 3.49 12.41
CA VAL A 112 -2.32 4.95 12.22
C VAL A 112 -1.36 5.43 11.15
N CYS A 113 -0.10 5.01 11.18
CA CYS A 113 0.89 5.36 10.14
C CYS A 113 0.42 4.88 8.77
N THR A 114 0.01 3.62 8.64
CA THR A 114 -0.49 3.07 7.37
C THR A 114 -1.73 3.79 6.89
N PHE A 115 -2.64 4.20 7.77
CA PHE A 115 -3.82 4.99 7.42
C PHE A 115 -3.43 6.40 6.95
N VAL A 116 -2.52 7.09 7.64
CA VAL A 116 -2.10 8.44 7.28
C VAL A 116 -1.35 8.43 5.94
N PHE A 117 -0.34 7.58 5.79
CA PHE A 117 0.49 7.53 4.58
C PHE A 117 -0.20 6.81 3.42
N GLY A 118 -0.97 5.76 3.69
CA GLY A 118 -1.64 4.95 2.69
C GLY A 118 -3.03 5.46 2.28
N TYR A 119 -3.61 6.45 2.98
CA TYR A 119 -4.94 6.95 2.63
C TYR A 119 -5.04 8.48 2.72
N VAL A 120 -4.78 9.07 3.89
CA VAL A 120 -4.99 10.52 4.11
C VAL A 120 -4.10 11.37 3.22
N LEU A 121 -2.79 11.11 3.23
CA LEU A 121 -1.82 11.86 2.42
C LEU A 121 -2.11 11.75 0.91
N PRO A 122 -2.29 10.54 0.34
CA PRO A 122 -2.77 10.35 -1.04
C PRO A 122 -4.02 11.17 -1.38
N LEU A 123 -5.05 11.11 -0.53
CA LEU A 123 -6.29 11.84 -0.77
C LEU A 123 -6.13 13.35 -0.73
N LEU A 124 -5.33 13.87 0.20
CA LEU A 124 -5.03 15.29 0.26
C LEU A 124 -4.26 15.76 -0.99
N LEU A 125 -3.28 14.97 -1.44
CA LEU A 125 -2.55 15.27 -2.68
C LEU A 125 -3.46 15.26 -3.90
N ILE A 126 -4.29 14.22 -4.06
CA ILE A 126 -5.23 14.10 -5.17
C ILE A 126 -6.23 15.27 -5.13
N SER A 127 -6.90 15.50 -4.00
CA SER A 127 -7.89 16.56 -3.86
C SER A 127 -7.29 17.96 -4.13
N PHE A 128 -6.09 18.24 -3.63
CA PHE A 128 -5.37 19.48 -3.89
C PHE A 128 -5.04 19.64 -5.38
N CYS A 129 -4.45 18.62 -6.01
CA CYS A 129 -4.13 18.63 -7.44
C CYS A 129 -5.38 18.89 -8.29
N TYR A 130 -6.46 18.16 -8.03
CA TYR A 130 -7.72 18.31 -8.76
C TYR A 130 -8.37 19.68 -8.53
N ALA A 131 -8.37 20.20 -7.30
CA ALA A 131 -8.92 21.52 -7.00
C ALA A 131 -8.15 22.64 -7.73
N LYS A 132 -6.81 22.52 -7.81
CA LYS A 132 -5.98 23.49 -8.53
C LYS A 132 -6.15 23.39 -10.04
N VAL A 133 -6.21 22.18 -10.61
CA VAL A 133 -6.50 21.98 -12.04
C VAL A 133 -7.85 22.61 -12.42
N ARG A 134 -8.90 22.38 -11.63
CA ARG A 134 -10.23 22.99 -11.86
C ARG A 134 -10.26 24.51 -11.76
N LYS A 135 -9.36 25.12 -10.99
CA LYS A 135 -9.26 26.59 -10.87
C LYS A 135 -8.41 27.22 -12.00
N LEU A 136 -7.61 26.41 -12.70
CA LEU A 136 -6.75 26.83 -13.81
C LEU A 136 -7.43 26.73 -15.18
N LEU A 137 -8.46 25.86 -15.30
CA LEU A 137 -9.40 25.81 -16.41
C LEU A 137 -10.52 26.83 -16.21
#